data_AF-A0A2M8IYL5-F1
#
_entry.id   AF-A0A2M8IYL5-F1
#
_cell.length_a   1.000
_cell.length_b   1.000
_cell.length_c   1.000
_cell.angle_alpha   90.00
_cell.angle_beta   90.00
_cell.angle_gamma   90.00
#
_symmetry.space_group_name_H-M   'P 1'
#
loop_
_entity.id
_entity.type
_entity.pdbx_description
1 polymer ?
#
loop_
_entity_poly.entity_id
_entity_poly.type
_entity_poly.pdbx_seq_one_letter_code
_entity_poly.pdbx_strand_id
1 'polypeptide(L)'
;MLRIVAAVTALSLLTAPPAIADLSKLFGRASAKQVRQTSPALLPPPGYTDQWWTAPNNCEYSRAGRPGETVWYLIINTAHRGCDAYLVERGFADAY
;
A
#
# COMPACT_ATOMS: atom_id res chain seq x y z
N MET A 1 7.24 59.90 7.87
CA MET A 1 7.24 59.37 6.48
C MET A 1 7.34 57.86 6.58
N LEU A 2 6.19 57.20 6.39
CA LEU A 2 5.95 55.79 6.60
C LEU A 2 5.88 55.10 5.24
N ARG A 3 7.01 54.70 4.65
CA ARG A 3 7.07 53.78 3.49
C ARG A 3 8.44 53.08 3.52
N ILE A 4 8.52 51.85 3.01
CA ILE A 4 9.73 51.03 2.85
C ILE A 4 10.05 50.09 4.04
N VAL A 5 9.10 49.26 4.47
CA VAL A 5 9.42 47.93 5.04
C VAL A 5 8.37 46.93 4.55
N ALA A 6 8.30 46.71 3.24
CA ALA A 6 7.35 45.74 2.66
C ALA A 6 7.85 45.26 1.30
N ALA A 7 9.04 44.64 1.23
CA ALA A 7 9.53 44.15 -0.06
C ALA A 7 10.59 43.03 0.01
N VAL A 8 10.73 42.27 1.11
CA VAL A 8 11.79 41.23 1.18
C VAL A 8 11.29 39.83 1.53
N THR A 9 10.06 39.65 1.99
CA THR A 9 9.54 38.32 2.37
C THR A 9 8.92 37.51 1.22
N ALA A 10 8.89 38.02 -0.02
CA ALA A 10 8.24 37.35 -1.14
C ALA A 10 9.19 36.59 -2.09
N LEU A 11 10.51 36.58 -1.84
CA LEU A 11 11.51 36.10 -2.81
C LEU A 11 12.11 34.71 -2.52
N SER A 12 11.52 33.93 -1.62
CA SER A 12 12.04 32.60 -1.24
C SER A 12 11.18 31.40 -1.68
N LEU A 13 10.11 31.62 -2.46
CA LEU A 13 9.17 30.54 -2.86
C LEU A 13 9.44 29.91 -4.25
N LEU A 14 10.50 30.31 -4.96
CA LEU A 14 10.66 29.97 -6.38
C LEU A 14 11.71 28.89 -6.72
N THR A 15 12.30 28.22 -5.73
CA THR A 15 13.31 27.18 -6.00
C THR A 15 13.05 25.87 -5.27
N ALA A 16 11.79 25.42 -5.19
CA ALA A 16 11.54 24.02 -4.88
C ALA A 16 11.89 23.19 -6.13
N PRO A 17 12.92 22.33 -6.10
CA PRO A 17 13.16 21.41 -7.21
C PRO A 17 11.91 20.52 -7.39
N PRO A 18 11.58 20.12 -8.63
CA PRO A 18 10.49 19.17 -8.84
C PRO A 18 10.78 17.90 -8.05
N ALA A 19 9.86 17.49 -7.18
CA ALA A 19 9.94 16.21 -6.51
C ALA A 19 9.75 15.10 -7.55
N ILE A 20 10.85 14.47 -7.99
CA ILE A 20 10.81 13.33 -8.90
C ILE A 20 10.54 12.08 -8.05
N ALA A 21 9.28 11.70 -7.91
CA ALA A 21 8.88 10.50 -7.17
C ALA A 21 8.74 9.25 -8.06
N ASP A 22 8.77 9.41 -9.39
CA ASP A 22 8.58 8.28 -10.31
C ASP A 22 9.90 7.59 -10.65
N LEU A 23 10.25 6.57 -9.85
CA LEU A 23 11.41 5.71 -10.05
C LEU A 23 11.10 4.51 -10.96
N SER A 24 9.94 4.46 -11.62
CA SER A 24 9.54 3.32 -12.45
C SER A 24 10.46 3.05 -13.65
N LYS A 25 11.22 4.06 -14.10
CA LYS A 25 12.27 3.86 -15.12
C LYS A 25 13.46 3.04 -14.61
N LEU A 26 13.74 3.07 -13.29
CA LEU A 26 14.85 2.35 -12.69
C LEU A 26 14.44 0.96 -12.18
N PHE A 27 13.24 0.84 -11.62
CA PHE A 27 12.76 -0.40 -10.99
C PHE A 27 11.63 -1.11 -11.76
N GLY A 28 11.18 -0.55 -12.88
CA GLY A 28 10.00 -1.02 -13.60
C GLY A 28 8.68 -0.56 -12.96
N ARG A 29 7.59 -0.57 -13.73
CA ARG A 29 6.23 -0.60 -13.16
C ARG A 29 5.86 -2.06 -12.94
N ALA A 30 5.23 -2.37 -11.81
CA ALA A 30 4.59 -3.67 -11.68
C ALA A 30 3.51 -3.80 -12.78
N SER A 31 3.48 -4.98 -13.39
CA SER A 31 2.65 -5.27 -14.57
C SER A 31 1.18 -5.08 -14.22
N ALA A 32 0.41 -4.45 -15.11
CA ALA A 32 -1.04 -4.24 -14.97
C ALA A 32 -1.86 -5.54 -15.13
N LYS A 33 -1.31 -6.66 -14.64
CA LYS A 33 -2.02 -7.93 -14.61
C LYS A 33 -3.16 -7.78 -13.62
N GLN A 34 -4.33 -8.28 -14.00
CA GLN A 34 -5.52 -8.16 -13.18
C GLN A 34 -5.26 -8.83 -11.82
N VAL A 35 -5.33 -8.04 -10.75
CA VAL A 35 -5.15 -8.48 -9.37
C VAL A 35 -5.98 -9.72 -9.14
N ARG A 36 -5.33 -10.84 -8.83
CA ARG A 36 -6.05 -12.07 -8.50
C ARG A 36 -6.73 -11.86 -7.15
N GLN A 37 -8.00 -11.47 -7.21
CA GLN A 37 -8.86 -11.35 -6.03
C GLN A 37 -8.92 -12.70 -5.32
N THR A 38 -8.71 -12.69 -4.02
CA THR A 38 -8.83 -13.89 -3.20
C THR A 38 -10.29 -14.29 -3.06
N SER A 39 -10.55 -15.59 -2.89
CA SER A 39 -11.87 -16.07 -2.48
C SER A 39 -12.34 -15.34 -1.20
N PRO A 40 -13.53 -14.73 -1.19
CA PRO A 40 -14.09 -14.09 0.00
C PRO A 40 -14.16 -15.01 1.23
N ALA A 41 -14.19 -16.33 1.02
CA ALA A 41 -14.22 -17.31 2.10
C ALA A 41 -12.93 -17.37 2.94
N LEU A 42 -11.79 -16.87 2.42
CA LEU A 42 -10.52 -16.83 3.16
C LEU A 42 -10.26 -15.46 3.80
N LEU A 43 -11.02 -14.45 3.42
CA LEU A 43 -10.86 -13.10 3.93
C LEU A 43 -11.52 -12.94 5.30
N PRO A 44 -11.04 -12.01 6.15
CA PRO A 44 -11.72 -11.65 7.37
C PRO A 44 -13.15 -11.13 7.12
N PRO A 45 -14.02 -11.17 8.15
CA PRO A 45 -15.34 -10.58 8.03
C PRO A 45 -15.27 -9.06 7.81
N PRO A 46 -16.31 -8.45 7.22
CA PRO A 46 -16.37 -6.99 7.04
C PRO A 46 -16.17 -6.24 8.36
N GLY A 47 -15.34 -5.21 8.34
CA GLY A 47 -15.04 -4.40 9.53
C GLY A 47 -13.99 -4.98 10.46
N TYR A 48 -13.34 -6.10 10.10
CA TYR A 48 -12.20 -6.61 10.86
C TYR A 48 -11.06 -5.57 10.86
N THR A 49 -10.55 -5.21 12.04
CA THR A 49 -9.52 -4.17 12.21
C THR A 49 -8.17 -4.68 12.70
N ASP A 50 -8.10 -5.94 13.15
CA ASP A 50 -6.88 -6.45 13.76
C ASP A 50 -5.77 -6.67 12.73
N GLN A 51 -4.54 -6.65 13.23
CA GLN A 51 -3.32 -6.80 12.45
C GLN A 51 -3.06 -8.26 12.04
N TRP A 52 -3.64 -9.24 12.73
CA TRP A 52 -3.45 -10.67 12.48
C TRP A 52 -4.79 -11.31 12.14
N TRP A 53 -4.82 -12.30 11.25
CA TRP A 53 -6.03 -13.03 10.87
C TRP A 53 -5.71 -14.51 10.70
N THR A 54 -6.53 -15.37 11.30
CA THR A 54 -6.51 -16.81 11.05
C THR A 54 -7.65 -17.17 10.11
N ALA A 55 -7.31 -17.56 8.88
CA ALA A 55 -8.32 -17.91 7.87
C ALA A 55 -8.91 -19.31 8.13
N PRO A 56 -10.07 -19.65 7.54
CA PRO A 56 -10.72 -20.97 7.73
C PRO A 56 -9.90 -22.18 7.30
N ASN A 57 -8.84 -21.98 6.50
CA ASN A 57 -7.89 -23.02 6.14
C ASN A 57 -6.76 -23.22 7.19
N ASN A 58 -6.87 -22.60 8.37
CA ASN A 58 -5.89 -22.61 9.46
C ASN A 58 -4.53 -21.98 9.12
N CYS A 59 -4.48 -21.15 8.08
CA CYS A 59 -3.31 -20.33 7.77
C CYS A 59 -3.44 -18.97 8.48
N GLU A 60 -2.33 -18.48 9.04
CA GLU A 60 -2.28 -17.18 9.70
C GLU A 60 -1.66 -16.13 8.79
N TYR A 61 -2.22 -14.93 8.81
CA TYR A 61 -1.81 -13.82 7.98
C TYR A 61 -1.65 -12.54 8.80
N SER A 62 -0.74 -11.67 8.35
CA SER A 62 -0.61 -10.31 8.86
C SER A 62 -1.07 -9.30 7.82
N ARG A 63 -1.81 -8.28 8.27
CA ARG A 63 -2.32 -7.19 7.42
C ARG A 63 -1.19 -6.24 6.98
N ALA A 64 -1.11 -5.90 5.71
CA ALA A 64 -0.30 -4.80 5.22
C ALA A 64 -0.93 -4.21 3.94
N GLY A 65 -0.36 -3.14 3.43
CA GLY A 65 -0.81 -2.50 2.21
C GLY A 65 -0.44 -1.02 2.16
N ARG A 66 -0.48 -0.44 0.96
CA ARG A 66 -0.45 1.02 0.79
C ARG A 66 -1.74 1.63 1.36
N PRO A 67 -1.80 2.96 1.61
CA PRO A 67 -3.06 3.61 1.93
C PRO A 67 -4.13 3.29 0.88
N GLY A 68 -5.25 2.71 1.33
CA GLY A 68 -6.34 2.26 0.46
C GLY A 68 -6.24 0.81 -0.02
N GLU A 69 -5.17 0.08 0.32
CA GLU A 69 -5.03 -1.36 0.09
C GLU A 69 -5.09 -2.14 1.40
N THR A 70 -5.62 -3.35 1.29
CA THR A 70 -5.58 -4.36 2.35
C THR A 70 -5.15 -5.69 1.73
N VAL A 71 -3.95 -6.13 2.08
CA VAL A 71 -3.38 -7.40 1.68
C VAL A 71 -2.97 -8.16 2.95
N TRP A 72 -3.28 -9.44 3.00
CA TRP A 72 -2.98 -10.32 4.12
C TRP A 72 -1.82 -11.23 3.73
N TYR A 73 -0.65 -11.05 4.32
CA TYR A 73 0.56 -11.80 3.99
C TYR A 73 0.73 -12.99 4.92
N LEU A 74 1.04 -14.16 4.36
CA LEU A 74 1.22 -15.38 5.14
C LEU A 74 2.33 -15.21 6.18
N ILE A 75 2.03 -15.58 7.42
CA ILE A 75 3.05 -15.65 8.47
C ILE A 75 3.81 -16.96 8.27
N ILE A 76 5.04 -16.85 7.77
CA ILE A 76 5.76 -18.00 7.18
C ILE A 76 6.02 -19.12 8.20
N ASN A 77 6.19 -18.79 9.48
CA ASN A 77 6.41 -19.78 10.54
C ASN A 77 5.17 -20.65 10.84
N THR A 78 3.98 -20.29 10.35
CA THR A 78 2.74 -21.07 10.47
C THR A 78 2.32 -21.69 9.13
N ALA A 79 3.14 -21.60 8.09
CA ALA A 79 2.80 -22.06 6.76
C ALA A 79 2.67 -23.59 6.68
N HIS A 80 1.66 -24.05 5.95
CA HIS A 80 1.50 -25.45 5.57
C HIS A 80 0.94 -25.58 4.15
N ARG A 81 0.77 -26.83 3.69
CA ARG A 81 0.18 -27.11 2.37
C ARG A 81 -1.23 -26.52 2.31
N GLY A 82 -1.50 -25.70 1.30
CA GLY A 82 -2.81 -25.07 1.09
C GLY A 82 -2.91 -23.61 1.59
N CYS A 83 -1.82 -23.04 2.11
CA CYS A 83 -1.72 -21.61 2.35
C CYS A 83 -1.30 -20.87 1.08
N ASP A 84 -2.06 -19.85 0.70
CA ASP A 84 -1.61 -18.88 -0.29
C ASP A 84 -0.59 -17.93 0.35
N ALA A 85 0.37 -17.45 -0.43
CA ALA A 85 1.41 -16.52 0.10
C ALA A 85 0.82 -15.17 0.54
N TYR A 86 -0.28 -14.77 -0.09
CA TYR A 86 -1.01 -13.56 0.23
C TYR A 86 -2.49 -13.68 -0.16
N LEU A 87 -3.33 -12.96 0.56
CA LEU A 87 -4.74 -12.78 0.24
C LEU A 87 -5.00 -11.30 -0.04
N VAL A 88 -5.56 -10.96 -1.21
CA VAL A 88 -5.88 -9.58 -1.58
C VAL A 88 -7.35 -9.32 -1.28
N GLU A 89 -7.60 -8.50 -0.26
CA GLU A 89 -8.94 -7.99 0.07
C GLU A 89 -9.25 -6.73 -0.75
N ARG A 90 -8.30 -5.80 -0.79
CA ARG A 90 -8.38 -4.58 -1.59
C ARG A 90 -6.99 -4.26 -2.14
N GLY A 91 -6.84 -4.24 -3.46
CA GLY A 91 -5.57 -3.95 -4.14
C GLY A 91 -5.78 -3.07 -5.36
N PHE A 92 -4.74 -2.37 -5.77
CA PHE A 92 -4.71 -1.61 -7.02
C PHE A 92 -4.15 -2.45 -8.16
N ALA A 93 -4.53 -2.13 -9.39
CA ALA A 93 -4.12 -2.89 -10.58
C ALA A 93 -2.61 -2.81 -10.92
N ASP A 94 -1.86 -1.98 -10.21
CA ASP A 94 -0.43 -1.73 -10.40
C ASP A 94 0.46 -2.54 -9.44
N ALA A 95 -0.14 -3.35 -8.56
CA ALA A 95 0.57 -4.27 -7.68
C ALA A 95 -0.22 -5.58 -7.69
N TYR A 96 0.48 -6.73 -7.72
CA TYR A 96 -0.09 -8.09 -7.63
C TYR A 96 -0.59 -8.72 -8.94
#